data_AF-A0A7G9LY58-F1
#
_entry.id   AF-A0A7G9LY58-F1
#
_cell.length_a   1.000
_cell.length_b   1.000
_cell.length_c   1.000
_cell.angle_alpha   90.00
_cell.angle_beta   90.00
_cell.angle_gamma   90.00
#
_symmetry.space_group_name_H-M   'P 1'
#
loop_
_entity.id
_entity.type
_entity.pdbx_description
1 polymer ?
#
loop_
_entity_poly.entity_id
_entity_poly.type
_entity_poly.pdbx_seq_one_letter_code
_entity_poly.pdbx_strand_id
1 'polypeptide(L)'
;MESNHNIIRKIKHAAGIIFISLVTLITIILSIVKFSTPFKPSFYNYKSYMSQANIKKVEKTFNYKVFDEINEFTTALVNKKAIAGIGSDFQAVNLIKKDLVKPINFKKLFKTHKDLTSDEIKKALKAIYTPIVWKHLESYDEQLKTDADGLPYDTPKHLWEYFIPYYAQDGVVAYNRFDKDDNTIRPYINNQDLLNNANKLNETIKYQDESKSVSPNSLLNLINTLRSKGYKNLVVTDAIRVNMLYGSQYELINKQSNFDVIKDNFTGKTTENNYKKQIHGFEWLLKKGTNSSNRNLYKNISFNADGQGILDTLINPKYNAVDSAILYNGDLLDAYYSENNYDTVEKGTIDGFKIGENVLLVDGFVVAKDEQSKYQEYWEDKIYEVLNDGPMQNYSEHYNVLEEFGFNQELAYQKYMQKFYEQYLTIVLKDLFQDNDVYKEIETDLSNIYLETLTDPNKLSDFRNYIETRVMHDQKLLDKFKEILIQLDSSNTELNNDELVTKITFLVNHVDFSNEIYRPVFEEKYTGLENFDFINYTPSTDLEYNLVKSNYFINEDNTYDTKAIMIYSIEDDLTRGITHKSIQGVDQELLSKIGTYYFNVFKS
;
A
#
# COMPACT_ATOMS: atom_id res chain seq x y z
N MET A 1 84.36 1.09 2.61
CA MET A 1 83.07 1.79 2.40
C MET A 1 82.33 1.35 1.15
N GLU A 2 82.99 0.92 0.06
CA GLU A 2 82.33 0.48 -1.19
C GLU A 2 81.46 -0.80 -1.06
N SER A 3 81.86 -1.76 -0.22
CA SER A 3 81.09 -3.00 0.01
C SER A 3 79.67 -2.73 0.57
N ASN A 4 79.57 -1.83 1.55
CA ASN A 4 78.28 -1.46 2.15
C ASN A 4 77.37 -0.71 1.16
N HIS A 5 77.95 0.03 0.21
CA HIS A 5 77.17 0.75 -0.79
C HIS A 5 76.53 -0.20 -1.81
N ASN A 6 77.23 -1.27 -2.19
CA ASN A 6 76.68 -2.33 -3.04
C ASN A 6 75.58 -3.14 -2.35
N ILE A 7 75.71 -3.41 -1.05
CA ILE A 7 74.68 -4.11 -0.26
C ILE A 7 73.40 -3.25 -0.16
N ILE A 8 73.54 -1.96 0.17
CA ILE A 8 72.40 -1.03 0.24
C ILE A 8 71.69 -0.90 -1.12
N ARG A 9 72.45 -0.87 -2.23
CA ARG A 9 71.87 -0.83 -3.58
C ARG A 9 71.08 -2.10 -3.91
N LYS A 10 71.59 -3.29 -3.54
CA LYS A 10 70.89 -4.57 -3.73
C LYS A 10 69.62 -4.66 -2.86
N ILE A 11 69.67 -4.19 -1.62
CA ILE A 11 68.48 -4.13 -0.73
C ILE A 11 67.43 -3.18 -1.30
N LYS A 12 67.82 -1.99 -1.79
CA LYS A 12 66.90 -1.04 -2.43
C LYS A 12 66.26 -1.62 -3.70
N HIS A 13 67.03 -2.34 -4.53
CA HIS A 13 66.49 -3.03 -5.71
C HIS A 13 65.52 -4.16 -5.33
N ALA A 14 65.86 -4.99 -4.34
CA ALA A 14 64.99 -6.05 -3.86
C ALA A 14 63.69 -5.49 -3.25
N ALA A 15 63.79 -4.43 -2.45
CA ALA A 15 62.64 -3.73 -1.90
C ALA A 15 61.77 -3.10 -3.00
N GLY A 16 62.37 -2.52 -4.04
CA GLY A 16 61.65 -2.00 -5.20
C GLY A 16 60.90 -3.07 -5.99
N ILE A 17 61.51 -4.25 -6.19
CA ILE A 17 60.84 -5.39 -6.85
C ILE A 17 59.69 -5.91 -6.00
N ILE A 18 59.89 -6.06 -4.68
CA ILE A 18 58.82 -6.49 -3.77
C ILE A 18 57.65 -5.49 -3.79
N PHE A 19 57.94 -4.18 -3.78
CA PHE A 19 56.92 -3.14 -3.85
C PHE A 19 56.14 -3.19 -5.17
N ILE A 20 56.81 -3.31 -6.31
CA ILE A 20 56.16 -3.44 -7.62
C ILE A 20 55.30 -4.71 -7.70
N SER A 21 55.80 -5.83 -7.18
CA SER A 21 55.03 -7.09 -7.12
C SER A 21 53.78 -6.95 -6.23
N LEU A 22 53.89 -6.23 -5.09
CA LEU A 22 52.76 -5.98 -4.20
C LEU A 22 51.70 -5.10 -4.86
N VAL A 23 52.12 -4.01 -5.53
CA VAL A 23 51.20 -3.12 -6.27
C VAL A 23 50.52 -3.88 -7.42
N THR A 24 51.27 -4.72 -8.13
CA THR A 24 50.73 -5.55 -9.23
C THR A 24 49.71 -6.56 -8.70
N LEU A 25 50.01 -7.24 -7.59
CA LEU A 25 49.08 -8.17 -6.94
C LEU A 25 47.80 -7.47 -6.46
N ILE A 26 47.91 -6.30 -5.82
CA ILE A 26 46.76 -5.49 -5.41
C ILE A 26 45.93 -5.09 -6.64
N THR A 27 46.57 -4.68 -7.74
CA THR A 27 45.87 -4.30 -8.97
C THR A 27 45.15 -5.48 -9.62
N ILE A 28 45.76 -6.67 -9.60
CA ILE A 28 45.15 -7.92 -10.07
C ILE A 28 43.95 -8.28 -9.19
N ILE A 29 44.08 -8.23 -7.86
CA ILE A 29 42.99 -8.51 -6.93
C ILE A 29 41.84 -7.51 -7.13
N LEU A 30 42.13 -6.21 -7.22
CA LEU A 30 41.13 -5.17 -7.49
C LEU A 30 40.46 -5.36 -8.85
N SER A 31 41.20 -5.81 -9.87
CA SER A 31 40.63 -6.13 -11.18
C SER A 31 39.74 -7.37 -11.11
N ILE A 32 40.19 -8.46 -10.47
CA ILE A 32 39.40 -9.68 -10.26
C ILE A 32 38.12 -9.34 -9.51
N VAL A 33 38.21 -8.56 -8.42
CA VAL A 33 37.03 -8.11 -7.65
C VAL A 33 36.11 -7.28 -8.54
N LYS A 34 36.63 -6.31 -9.30
CA LYS A 34 35.81 -5.47 -10.18
C LYS A 34 35.18 -6.25 -11.35
N PHE A 35 35.84 -7.29 -11.84
CA PHE A 35 35.30 -8.19 -12.87
C PHE A 35 34.34 -9.23 -12.29
N SER A 36 34.51 -9.62 -11.01
CA SER A 36 33.62 -10.55 -10.33
C SER A 36 32.40 -9.89 -9.69
N THR A 37 32.43 -8.57 -9.46
CA THR A 37 31.28 -7.77 -9.00
C THR A 37 30.84 -6.79 -10.12
N PRO A 38 30.00 -7.25 -11.07
CA PRO A 38 29.47 -6.36 -12.10
C PRO A 38 28.78 -5.15 -11.47
N PHE A 39 28.98 -3.96 -12.06
CA PHE A 39 28.34 -2.73 -11.60
C PHE A 39 26.81 -2.92 -11.60
N LYS A 40 26.19 -2.68 -10.45
CA LYS A 40 24.73 -2.68 -10.28
C LYS A 40 24.26 -1.25 -10.00
N PRO A 41 23.47 -0.62 -10.90
CA PRO A 41 22.85 0.65 -10.58
C PRO A 41 21.85 0.47 -9.43
N SER A 42 21.54 1.56 -8.72
CA SER A 42 20.63 1.48 -7.59
C SER A 42 19.16 1.55 -8.01
N PHE A 43 18.37 0.69 -7.37
CA PHE A 43 16.90 0.75 -7.35
C PHE A 43 16.48 1.25 -5.98
N TYR A 44 15.65 2.29 -5.91
CA TYR A 44 15.20 2.87 -4.66
C TYR A 44 13.76 2.47 -4.34
N ASN A 45 13.46 2.18 -3.09
CA ASN A 45 12.11 1.89 -2.61
C ASN A 45 11.82 2.68 -1.35
N TYR A 46 10.60 3.20 -1.23
CA TYR A 46 10.17 3.86 -0.01
C TYR A 46 9.91 2.83 1.08
N LYS A 47 10.62 2.92 2.22
CA LYS A 47 10.43 2.10 3.43
C LYS A 47 10.22 0.58 3.16
N SER A 48 9.60 -0.14 4.10
CA SER A 48 9.32 -1.59 4.06
C SER A 48 8.13 -1.96 3.16
N TYR A 49 8.03 -1.37 1.96
CA TYR A 49 6.90 -1.58 1.03
C TYR A 49 7.08 -2.80 0.11
N MET A 50 8.19 -3.52 0.25
CA MET A 50 8.53 -4.65 -0.60
C MET A 50 8.93 -5.86 0.25
N SER A 51 8.32 -7.00 -0.03
CA SER A 51 8.59 -8.28 0.60
C SER A 51 10.03 -8.74 0.32
N GLN A 52 10.55 -9.62 1.17
CA GLN A 52 11.89 -10.19 0.97
C GLN A 52 12.00 -10.99 -0.33
N ALA A 53 10.91 -11.64 -0.78
CA ALA A 53 10.88 -12.36 -2.04
C ALA A 53 11.10 -11.41 -3.23
N ASN A 54 10.37 -10.28 -3.25
CA ASN A 54 10.52 -9.27 -4.28
C ASN A 54 11.85 -8.52 -4.21
N ILE A 55 12.35 -8.19 -3.01
CA ILE A 55 13.67 -7.58 -2.82
C ILE A 55 14.75 -8.47 -3.43
N LYS A 56 14.75 -9.78 -3.13
CA LYS A 56 15.72 -10.73 -3.69
C LYS A 56 15.67 -10.76 -5.22
N LYS A 57 14.49 -10.63 -5.84
CA LYS A 57 14.34 -10.56 -7.30
C LYS A 57 14.97 -9.28 -7.86
N VAL A 58 14.77 -8.14 -7.22
CA VAL A 58 15.40 -6.87 -7.61
C VAL A 58 16.92 -6.91 -7.42
N GLU A 59 17.39 -7.43 -6.29
CA GLU A 59 18.81 -7.48 -5.92
C GLU A 59 19.67 -8.38 -6.82
N LYS A 60 19.06 -9.34 -7.53
CA LYS A 60 19.76 -10.11 -8.57
C LYS A 60 20.41 -9.18 -9.60
N THR A 61 19.73 -8.09 -9.95
CA THR A 61 20.14 -7.17 -11.03
C THR A 61 20.60 -5.81 -10.52
N PHE A 62 19.98 -5.28 -9.47
CA PHE A 62 20.19 -3.92 -8.98
C PHE A 62 20.75 -3.90 -7.55
N ASN A 63 21.29 -2.75 -7.14
CA ASN A 63 21.57 -2.48 -5.73
C ASN A 63 20.32 -1.88 -5.09
N TYR A 64 19.59 -2.67 -4.32
CA TYR A 64 18.36 -2.24 -3.67
C TYR A 64 18.65 -1.29 -2.50
N LYS A 65 17.93 -0.18 -2.43
CA LYS A 65 18.07 0.84 -1.38
C LYS A 65 16.72 1.27 -0.89
N VAL A 66 16.62 1.40 0.42
CA VAL A 66 15.46 1.98 1.10
C VAL A 66 15.74 3.45 1.40
N PHE A 67 14.73 4.29 1.30
CA PHE A 67 14.79 5.68 1.75
C PHE A 67 13.64 6.01 2.71
N ASP A 68 13.93 6.90 3.66
CA ASP A 68 12.97 7.35 4.68
C ASP A 68 12.34 8.69 4.30
N GLU A 69 13.12 9.58 3.67
CA GLU A 69 12.65 10.88 3.21
C GLU A 69 12.53 10.93 1.68
N ILE A 70 11.41 11.43 1.19
CA ILE A 70 11.12 11.63 -0.25
C ILE A 70 12.27 12.38 -0.98
N ASN A 71 12.97 13.28 -0.29
CA ASN A 71 14.08 14.02 -0.88
C ASN A 71 15.32 13.16 -1.18
N GLU A 72 15.52 12.03 -0.51
CA GLU A 72 16.67 11.15 -0.75
C GLU A 72 16.63 10.52 -2.13
N PHE A 73 15.48 9.97 -2.53
CA PHE A 73 15.31 9.42 -3.88
C PHE A 73 15.44 10.49 -4.96
N THR A 74 14.84 11.67 -4.75
CA THR A 74 14.99 12.83 -5.64
C THR A 74 16.47 13.22 -5.80
N THR A 75 17.21 13.27 -4.69
CA THR A 75 18.65 13.57 -4.68
C THR A 75 19.46 12.48 -5.38
N ALA A 76 19.05 11.22 -5.26
CA ALA A 76 19.69 10.12 -5.96
C ALA A 76 19.50 10.21 -7.48
N LEU A 77 18.32 10.61 -7.96
CA LEU A 77 18.05 10.85 -9.38
C LEU A 77 18.88 12.03 -9.91
N VAL A 78 18.87 13.17 -9.21
CA VAL A 78 19.68 14.36 -9.59
C VAL A 78 21.17 14.01 -9.69
N ASN A 79 21.69 13.20 -8.77
CA ASN A 79 23.08 12.77 -8.76
C ASN A 79 23.36 11.56 -9.66
N LYS A 80 22.40 11.11 -10.48
CA LYS A 80 22.50 9.94 -11.38
C LYS A 80 22.92 8.64 -10.67
N LYS A 81 22.49 8.48 -9.41
CA LYS A 81 22.77 7.30 -8.58
C LYS A 81 21.65 6.26 -8.64
N ALA A 82 20.43 6.68 -8.98
CA ALA A 82 19.27 5.80 -9.12
C ALA A 82 18.89 5.66 -10.60
N ILE A 83 18.50 4.45 -11.01
CA ILE A 83 18.06 4.19 -12.39
C ILE A 83 16.54 4.05 -12.48
N ALA A 84 15.91 3.68 -11.36
CA ALA A 84 14.49 3.62 -11.17
C ALA A 84 14.17 3.54 -9.67
N GLY A 85 12.89 3.62 -9.33
CA GLY A 85 12.45 3.37 -7.97
C GLY A 85 10.95 3.51 -7.78
N ILE A 86 10.49 3.16 -6.58
CA ILE A 86 9.12 3.30 -6.13
C ILE A 86 9.06 4.45 -5.12
N GLY A 87 8.17 5.41 -5.37
CA GLY A 87 7.90 6.55 -4.50
C GLY A 87 6.47 7.05 -4.69
N SER A 88 6.15 8.21 -4.12
CA SER A 88 4.78 8.72 -4.16
C SER A 88 4.43 9.40 -5.47
N ASP A 89 3.16 9.36 -5.84
CA ASP A 89 2.53 10.08 -6.94
C ASP A 89 2.89 11.58 -7.00
N PHE A 90 2.75 12.31 -5.89
CA PHE A 90 3.04 13.74 -5.85
C PHE A 90 4.55 14.03 -5.95
N GLN A 91 5.40 13.09 -5.53
CA GLN A 91 6.84 13.16 -5.81
C GLN A 91 7.08 12.94 -7.31
N ALA A 92 6.46 11.95 -7.93
CA ALA A 92 6.60 11.68 -9.36
C ALA A 92 6.22 12.91 -10.21
N VAL A 93 5.15 13.62 -9.86
CA VAL A 93 4.78 14.89 -10.50
C VAL A 93 5.93 15.90 -10.46
N ASN A 94 6.55 16.08 -9.29
CA ASN A 94 7.70 16.96 -9.16
C ASN A 94 8.92 16.49 -9.98
N LEU A 95 9.15 15.18 -10.09
CA LEU A 95 10.22 14.61 -10.90
C LEU A 95 9.99 14.84 -12.40
N ILE A 96 8.74 14.71 -12.87
CA ILE A 96 8.34 14.99 -14.26
C ILE A 96 8.56 16.47 -14.58
N LYS A 97 8.15 17.36 -13.67
CA LYS A 97 8.33 18.82 -13.80
C LYS A 97 9.80 19.24 -13.87
N LYS A 98 10.68 18.50 -13.20
CA LYS A 98 12.14 18.71 -13.23
C LYS A 98 12.84 17.95 -14.34
N ASP A 99 12.11 17.22 -15.19
CA ASP A 99 12.64 16.40 -16.28
C ASP A 99 13.67 15.35 -15.79
N LEU A 100 13.45 14.78 -14.60
CA LEU A 100 14.33 13.77 -13.98
C LEU A 100 13.91 12.33 -14.28
N VAL A 101 12.71 12.13 -14.82
CA VAL A 101 12.13 10.83 -15.15
C VAL A 101 11.63 10.83 -16.60
N LYS A 102 11.55 9.64 -17.20
CA LYS A 102 11.11 9.45 -18.58
C LYS A 102 9.78 8.66 -18.65
N PRO A 103 9.04 8.74 -19.77
CA PRO A 103 7.84 7.92 -19.95
C PRO A 103 8.14 6.43 -19.84
N ILE A 104 7.15 5.68 -19.36
CA ILE A 104 7.17 4.22 -19.27
C ILE A 104 7.10 3.62 -20.68
N ASN A 105 7.92 2.60 -20.92
CA ASN A 105 7.87 1.80 -22.13
C ASN A 105 6.83 0.68 -21.96
N PHE A 106 5.57 1.01 -22.25
CA PHE A 106 4.45 0.07 -22.09
C PHE A 106 4.55 -1.17 -22.98
N LYS A 107 5.27 -1.10 -24.11
CA LYS A 107 5.54 -2.28 -24.92
C LYS A 107 6.37 -3.32 -24.16
N LYS A 108 7.42 -2.86 -23.46
CA LYS A 108 8.27 -3.71 -22.62
C LYS A 108 7.55 -4.15 -21.34
N LEU A 109 6.81 -3.25 -20.70
CA LEU A 109 6.02 -3.58 -19.50
C LEU A 109 4.97 -4.66 -19.81
N PHE A 110 4.15 -4.48 -20.85
CA PHE A 110 3.11 -5.45 -21.19
C PHE A 110 3.65 -6.70 -21.90
N LYS A 111 4.95 -6.78 -22.20
CA LYS A 111 5.56 -7.86 -22.99
C LYS A 111 4.85 -8.07 -24.35
N THR A 112 4.30 -7.01 -24.94
CA THR A 112 3.60 -7.09 -26.23
C THR A 112 4.54 -6.82 -27.40
N HIS A 113 4.28 -7.47 -28.55
CA HIS A 113 4.99 -7.19 -29.79
C HIS A 113 4.43 -5.98 -30.54
N LYS A 114 3.21 -5.55 -30.18
CA LYS A 114 2.50 -4.44 -30.81
C LYS A 114 3.08 -3.11 -30.34
N ASP A 115 3.28 -2.19 -31.28
CA ASP A 115 3.50 -0.78 -30.94
C ASP A 115 2.15 -0.15 -30.59
N LEU A 116 2.03 0.36 -29.38
CA LEU A 116 0.80 0.92 -28.85
C LEU A 116 0.79 2.44 -29.03
N THR A 117 -0.33 2.95 -29.53
CA THR A 117 -0.60 4.40 -29.55
C THR A 117 -0.90 4.90 -28.13
N SER A 118 -0.80 6.23 -27.91
CA SER A 118 -1.14 6.84 -26.63
C SER A 118 -2.60 6.54 -26.21
N ASP A 119 -3.55 6.55 -27.15
CA ASP A 119 -4.95 6.23 -26.88
C ASP A 119 -5.15 4.75 -26.49
N GLU A 120 -4.42 3.82 -27.12
CA GLU A 120 -4.46 2.40 -26.76
C GLU A 120 -3.86 2.15 -25.38
N ILE A 121 -2.74 2.81 -25.06
CA ILE A 121 -2.13 2.77 -23.72
C ILE A 121 -3.13 3.31 -22.69
N LYS A 122 -3.71 4.50 -22.94
CA LYS A 122 -4.70 5.10 -22.05
C LYS A 122 -5.90 4.18 -21.81
N LYS A 123 -6.43 3.56 -22.88
CA LYS A 123 -7.52 2.59 -22.79
C LYS A 123 -7.12 1.38 -21.94
N ALA A 124 -5.93 0.82 -22.17
CA ALA A 124 -5.44 -0.33 -21.42
C ALA A 124 -5.23 -0.01 -19.94
N LEU A 125 -4.56 1.10 -19.61
CA LEU A 125 -4.29 1.50 -18.23
C LEU A 125 -5.57 1.83 -17.46
N LYS A 126 -6.52 2.50 -18.10
CA LYS A 126 -7.85 2.74 -17.51
C LYS A 126 -8.59 1.44 -17.20
N ALA A 127 -8.33 0.37 -17.96
CA ALA A 127 -8.92 -0.94 -17.72
C ALA A 127 -8.15 -1.75 -16.66
N ILE A 128 -6.84 -1.53 -16.52
CA ILE A 128 -5.96 -2.22 -15.56
C ILE A 128 -6.06 -1.63 -14.15
N TYR A 129 -6.19 -0.31 -14.01
CA TYR A 129 -6.24 0.36 -12.70
C TYR A 129 -7.63 0.36 -12.11
N THR A 130 -7.70 0.38 -10.78
CA THR A 130 -8.97 0.65 -10.10
C THR A 130 -9.51 2.03 -10.54
N PRO A 131 -10.83 2.21 -10.62
CA PRO A 131 -11.42 3.47 -11.07
C PRO A 131 -10.95 4.69 -10.25
N ILE A 132 -10.77 4.51 -8.93
CA ILE A 132 -10.33 5.59 -8.04
C ILE A 132 -8.87 5.98 -8.30
N VAL A 133 -7.97 5.00 -8.51
CA VAL A 133 -6.57 5.27 -8.84
C VAL A 133 -6.46 5.94 -10.20
N TRP A 134 -7.20 5.48 -11.21
CA TRP A 134 -7.20 6.13 -12.52
C TRP A 134 -7.63 7.60 -12.44
N LYS A 135 -8.76 7.88 -11.78
CA LYS A 135 -9.26 9.24 -11.53
C LYS A 135 -8.23 10.09 -10.78
N HIS A 136 -7.53 9.48 -9.83
CA HIS A 136 -6.49 10.13 -9.05
C HIS A 136 -5.27 10.53 -9.90
N LEU A 137 -4.82 9.66 -10.80
CA LEU A 137 -3.73 10.01 -11.72
C LEU A 137 -4.11 11.18 -12.64
N GLU A 138 -5.34 11.17 -13.20
CA GLU A 138 -5.85 12.28 -14.04
C GLU A 138 -6.00 13.60 -13.24
N SER A 139 -6.14 13.55 -11.91
CA SER A 139 -6.25 14.75 -11.08
C SER A 139 -4.98 15.63 -11.10
N TYR A 140 -3.85 15.08 -11.55
CA TYR A 140 -2.59 15.79 -11.69
C TYR A 140 -2.39 16.48 -13.05
N ASP A 141 -3.26 16.26 -14.03
CA ASP A 141 -3.09 16.77 -15.41
C ASP A 141 -2.91 18.30 -15.45
N GLU A 142 -3.64 19.05 -14.62
CA GLU A 142 -3.49 20.51 -14.54
C GLU A 142 -2.10 20.94 -14.06
N GLN A 143 -1.46 20.20 -13.14
CA GLN A 143 -0.12 20.51 -12.65
C GLN A 143 0.97 20.14 -13.67
N LEU A 144 0.67 19.20 -14.58
CA LEU A 144 1.57 18.69 -15.60
C LEU A 144 1.39 19.38 -16.96
N LYS A 145 0.72 20.53 -17.01
CA LYS A 145 0.74 21.45 -18.15
C LYS A 145 2.03 22.24 -18.27
N THR A 146 2.76 22.41 -17.16
CA THR A 146 3.98 23.22 -17.11
C THR A 146 5.13 22.47 -16.43
N ASP A 147 6.36 22.88 -16.71
CA ASP A 147 7.56 22.42 -16.03
C ASP A 147 7.73 23.05 -14.62
N ALA A 148 8.90 22.83 -14.01
CA ALA A 148 9.25 23.37 -12.70
C ALA A 148 9.34 24.90 -12.66
N ASP A 149 9.63 25.57 -13.79
CA ASP A 149 9.74 27.02 -13.91
C ASP A 149 8.39 27.67 -14.30
N GLY A 150 7.35 26.85 -14.52
CA GLY A 150 6.02 27.30 -14.92
C GLY A 150 5.88 27.56 -16.42
N LEU A 151 6.85 27.12 -17.24
CA LEU A 151 6.77 27.18 -18.68
C LEU A 151 5.88 26.03 -19.20
N PRO A 152 4.98 26.29 -20.15
CA PRO A 152 4.12 25.24 -20.70
C PRO A 152 4.95 24.23 -21.50
N TYR A 153 4.57 22.95 -21.43
CA TYR A 153 5.10 21.94 -22.35
C TYR A 153 4.48 22.11 -23.74
N ASP A 154 5.22 21.68 -24.78
CA ASP A 154 4.70 21.61 -26.15
C ASP A 154 3.47 20.70 -26.25
N THR A 155 3.51 19.58 -25.54
CA THR A 155 2.41 18.65 -25.34
C THR A 155 2.20 18.46 -23.83
N PRO A 156 0.97 18.64 -23.30
CA PRO A 156 0.70 18.34 -21.90
C PRO A 156 1.15 16.93 -21.54
N LYS A 157 1.81 16.78 -20.39
CA LYS A 157 2.23 15.48 -19.87
C LYS A 157 1.15 14.92 -18.96
N HIS A 158 1.07 13.60 -18.88
CA HIS A 158 0.15 12.94 -17.95
C HIS A 158 0.90 12.06 -16.96
N LEU A 159 0.44 11.98 -15.71
CA LEU A 159 1.13 11.18 -14.69
C LEU A 159 1.19 9.70 -15.08
N TRP A 160 0.10 9.17 -15.66
CA TRP A 160 0.01 7.77 -16.11
C TRP A 160 1.01 7.41 -17.21
N GLU A 161 1.61 8.38 -17.92
CA GLU A 161 2.67 8.10 -18.91
C GLU A 161 4.03 7.82 -18.25
N TYR A 162 4.24 8.28 -17.01
CA TYR A 162 5.54 8.29 -16.33
C TYR A 162 5.55 7.45 -15.05
N PHE A 163 4.38 6.98 -14.60
CA PHE A 163 4.19 6.38 -13.29
C PHE A 163 3.35 5.12 -13.38
N ILE A 164 3.84 4.02 -12.80
CA ILE A 164 3.09 2.76 -12.68
C ILE A 164 2.65 2.61 -11.22
N PRO A 165 1.35 2.77 -10.90
CA PRO A 165 0.82 2.56 -9.55
C PRO A 165 1.18 1.18 -9.00
N TYR A 166 1.54 1.12 -7.73
CA TYR A 166 1.81 -0.13 -7.04
C TYR A 166 0.71 -0.39 -6.00
N TYR A 167 0.67 0.43 -4.95
CA TYR A 167 -0.36 0.36 -3.91
C TYR A 167 -0.97 1.73 -3.65
N ALA A 168 -2.22 1.70 -3.19
CA ALA A 168 -2.98 2.84 -2.78
C ALA A 168 -3.33 2.75 -1.29
N GLN A 169 -3.42 3.89 -0.64
CA GLN A 169 -3.82 4.02 0.75
C GLN A 169 -4.69 5.26 0.94
N ASP A 170 -5.62 5.18 1.88
CA ASP A 170 -6.42 6.32 2.34
C ASP A 170 -6.37 6.43 3.87
N GLY A 171 -6.69 7.61 4.38
CA GLY A 171 -6.65 7.88 5.81
C GLY A 171 -7.84 7.30 6.56
N VAL A 172 -7.57 6.79 7.76
CA VAL A 172 -8.58 6.26 8.66
C VAL A 172 -8.33 6.73 10.09
N VAL A 173 -9.38 6.68 10.91
CA VAL A 173 -9.28 6.87 12.35
C VAL A 173 -9.51 5.53 13.03
N ALA A 174 -8.48 5.00 13.66
CA ALA A 174 -8.49 3.73 14.40
C ALA A 174 -8.65 3.97 15.91
N TYR A 175 -9.21 3.01 16.62
CA TYR A 175 -9.40 3.07 18.07
C TYR A 175 -9.38 1.68 18.72
N ASN A 176 -8.81 1.60 19.92
CA ASN A 176 -8.73 0.37 20.70
C ASN A 176 -9.92 0.28 21.68
N ARG A 177 -10.81 -0.68 21.44
CA ARG A 177 -12.01 -0.89 22.27
C ARG A 177 -11.68 -1.42 23.65
N PHE A 178 -10.52 -2.04 23.85
CA PHE A 178 -10.09 -2.49 25.16
C PHE A 178 -9.68 -1.30 26.02
N ASP A 179 -10.49 -1.03 27.04
CA ASP A 179 -10.20 -0.05 28.08
C ASP A 179 -9.18 -0.62 29.06
N LYS A 180 -7.93 -0.17 28.92
CA LYS A 180 -6.82 -0.62 29.78
C LYS A 180 -6.94 -0.11 31.22
N ASP A 181 -7.69 0.98 31.47
CA ASP A 181 -7.88 1.54 32.82
C ASP A 181 -8.85 0.67 33.65
N ASP A 182 -9.89 0.12 33.00
CA ASP A 182 -10.97 -0.64 33.63
C ASP A 182 -10.95 -2.15 33.30
N ASN A 183 -10.05 -2.57 32.40
CA ASN A 183 -9.96 -3.94 31.89
C ASN A 183 -11.29 -4.43 31.29
N THR A 184 -11.97 -3.55 30.52
CA THR A 184 -13.28 -3.81 29.91
C THR A 184 -13.27 -3.52 28.41
N ILE A 185 -14.20 -4.13 27.67
CA ILE A 185 -14.39 -3.85 26.24
C ILE A 185 -15.46 -2.77 26.07
N ARG A 186 -15.08 -1.63 25.49
CA ARG A 186 -15.98 -0.55 25.13
C ARG A 186 -16.92 -0.99 23.98
N PRO A 187 -18.18 -0.52 23.98
CA PRO A 187 -19.11 -0.80 22.90
C PRO A 187 -18.62 -0.18 21.59
N TYR A 188 -19.03 -0.77 20.47
CA TYR A 188 -18.80 -0.20 19.15
C TYR A 188 -19.40 1.21 19.05
N ILE A 189 -18.65 2.10 18.40
CA ILE A 189 -19.17 3.39 17.99
C ILE A 189 -19.91 3.17 16.66
N ASN A 190 -21.20 3.50 16.62
CA ASN A 190 -22.02 3.30 15.42
C ASN A 190 -22.28 4.62 14.67
N ASN A 191 -22.90 4.53 13.49
CA ASN A 191 -23.22 5.71 12.68
C ASN A 191 -24.14 6.71 13.40
N GLN A 192 -24.99 6.25 14.32
CA GLN A 192 -25.86 7.14 15.10
C GLN A 192 -25.05 7.94 16.14
N ASP A 193 -24.02 7.35 16.74
CA ASP A 193 -23.10 8.07 17.61
C ASP A 193 -22.40 9.21 16.85
N LEU A 194 -21.90 8.91 15.65
CA LEU A 194 -21.26 9.89 14.77
C LEU A 194 -22.23 11.02 14.39
N LEU A 195 -23.45 10.67 13.96
CA LEU A 195 -24.48 11.65 13.59
C LEU A 195 -24.89 12.54 14.77
N ASN A 196 -25.10 11.95 15.95
CA ASN A 196 -25.46 12.69 17.15
C ASN A 196 -24.36 13.67 17.56
N ASN A 197 -23.08 13.26 17.47
CA ASN A 197 -21.96 14.13 17.79
C ASN A 197 -21.78 15.25 16.77
N ALA A 198 -21.96 14.96 15.47
CA ALA A 198 -21.90 15.96 14.42
C ALA A 198 -22.95 17.05 14.62
N ASN A 199 -24.18 16.67 14.98
CA ASN A 199 -25.25 17.61 15.31
C ASN A 199 -24.89 18.55 16.47
N LYS A 200 -24.27 18.02 17.53
CA LYS A 200 -23.77 18.85 18.66
C LYS A 200 -22.68 19.81 18.21
N LEU A 201 -21.74 19.36 17.37
CA LEU A 201 -20.69 20.23 16.85
C LEU A 201 -21.29 21.38 16.00
N ASN A 202 -22.33 21.11 15.21
CA ASN A 202 -23.03 22.12 14.39
C ASN A 202 -23.75 23.22 15.20
N GLU A 203 -23.97 23.02 16.51
CA GLU A 203 -24.47 24.06 17.40
C GLU A 203 -23.39 25.11 17.73
N THR A 204 -22.12 24.69 17.71
CA THR A 204 -20.97 25.52 18.15
C THR A 204 -20.05 25.97 17.01
N ILE A 205 -20.06 25.25 15.89
CA ILE A 205 -19.24 25.48 14.71
C ILE A 205 -20.14 25.92 13.56
N LYS A 206 -19.74 26.96 12.85
CA LYS A 206 -20.45 27.47 11.67
C LYS A 206 -19.52 27.46 10.46
N TYR A 207 -20.10 27.23 9.29
CA TYR A 207 -19.40 27.37 8.02
C TYR A 207 -19.72 28.74 7.41
N GLN A 208 -18.79 29.27 6.62
CA GLN A 208 -19.04 30.48 5.83
C GLN A 208 -20.15 30.27 4.82
N ASP A 209 -20.21 29.07 4.25
CA ASP A 209 -21.31 28.59 3.42
C ASP A 209 -22.35 27.93 4.34
N GLU A 210 -23.52 28.55 4.49
CA GLU A 210 -24.60 28.07 5.38
C GLU A 210 -25.18 26.72 4.93
N SER A 211 -24.93 26.28 3.70
CA SER A 211 -25.31 24.94 3.23
C SER A 211 -24.41 23.83 3.77
N LYS A 212 -23.25 24.19 4.34
CA LYS A 212 -22.28 23.23 4.90
C LYS A 212 -22.48 23.02 6.39
N SER A 213 -22.20 21.80 6.81
CA SER A 213 -22.23 21.37 8.21
C SER A 213 -21.14 20.34 8.47
N VAL A 214 -20.78 20.14 9.74
CA VAL A 214 -19.91 19.04 10.16
C VAL A 214 -20.56 17.72 9.76
N SER A 215 -19.89 16.98 8.87
CA SER A 215 -20.33 15.65 8.42
C SER A 215 -20.07 14.58 9.50
N PRO A 216 -20.92 13.54 9.61
CA PRO A 216 -20.67 12.41 10.52
C PRO A 216 -19.29 11.78 10.38
N ASN A 217 -18.77 11.69 9.16
CA ASN A 217 -17.47 11.08 8.86
C ASN A 217 -16.33 12.10 8.77
N SER A 218 -16.54 13.39 9.08
CA SER A 218 -15.43 14.35 9.05
C SER A 218 -14.39 14.01 10.11
N LEU A 219 -13.10 14.21 9.81
CA LEU A 219 -12.01 13.90 10.74
C LEU A 219 -12.21 14.59 12.11
N LEU A 220 -12.74 15.82 12.08
CA LEU A 220 -13.12 16.55 13.28
C LEU A 220 -14.12 15.78 14.14
N ASN A 221 -15.20 15.30 13.54
CA ASN A 221 -16.25 14.59 14.25
C ASN A 221 -15.80 13.22 14.75
N LEU A 222 -14.97 12.50 13.97
CA LEU A 222 -14.43 11.20 14.36
C LEU A 222 -13.59 11.32 15.64
N ILE A 223 -12.62 12.26 15.66
CA ILE A 223 -11.77 12.50 16.84
C ILE A 223 -12.62 12.96 18.04
N ASN A 224 -13.61 13.84 17.81
CA ASN A 224 -14.46 14.35 18.88
C ASN A 224 -15.39 13.29 19.46
N THR A 225 -15.92 12.39 18.62
CA THR A 225 -16.74 11.26 19.06
C THR A 225 -15.91 10.34 19.95
N LEU A 226 -14.71 9.96 19.52
CA LEU A 226 -13.78 9.18 20.33
C LEU A 226 -13.50 9.87 21.67
N ARG A 227 -13.19 11.17 21.67
CA ARG A 227 -12.96 11.89 22.91
C ARG A 227 -14.17 11.86 23.86
N SER A 228 -15.37 12.07 23.34
CA SER A 228 -16.60 12.04 24.14
C SER A 228 -16.95 10.65 24.70
N LYS A 229 -16.42 9.59 24.07
CA LYS A 229 -16.54 8.19 24.49
C LYS A 229 -15.40 7.72 25.39
N GLY A 230 -14.51 8.63 25.82
CA GLY A 230 -13.47 8.33 26.81
C GLY A 230 -12.11 7.93 26.25
N TYR A 231 -11.92 7.96 24.93
CA TYR A 231 -10.62 7.76 24.30
C TYR A 231 -9.77 9.01 24.51
N LYS A 232 -8.69 8.90 25.29
CA LYS A 232 -7.97 10.07 25.78
C LYS A 232 -6.80 10.43 24.90
N ASN A 233 -6.04 9.42 24.50
CA ASN A 233 -4.75 9.58 23.83
C ASN A 233 -4.85 9.25 22.35
N LEU A 234 -4.40 10.20 21.53
CA LEU A 234 -4.42 10.14 20.07
C LEU A 234 -2.98 10.11 19.54
N VAL A 235 -2.67 9.15 18.68
CA VAL A 235 -1.45 9.19 17.86
C VAL A 235 -1.81 9.66 16.46
N VAL A 236 -1.00 10.52 15.89
CA VAL A 236 -1.19 11.02 14.53
C VAL A 236 0.00 10.61 13.69
N THR A 237 -0.25 10.01 12.53
CA THR A 237 0.79 9.77 11.53
C THR A 237 1.44 11.10 11.14
N ASP A 238 2.75 11.20 11.31
CA ASP A 238 3.50 12.45 11.10
C ASP A 238 3.83 12.71 9.63
N ALA A 239 2.83 12.53 8.76
CA ALA A 239 2.89 12.83 7.34
C ALA A 239 2.49 14.30 7.12
N ILE A 240 3.45 15.22 7.22
CA ILE A 240 3.23 16.68 7.22
C ILE A 240 2.27 17.15 6.13
N ARG A 241 2.44 16.68 4.89
CA ARG A 241 1.60 17.11 3.76
C ARG A 241 0.18 16.56 3.81
N VAL A 242 -0.02 15.36 4.37
CA VAL A 242 -1.34 14.77 4.64
C VAL A 242 -2.04 15.58 5.74
N ASN A 243 -1.33 15.85 6.84
CA ASN A 243 -1.84 16.67 7.94
C ASN A 243 -2.25 18.07 7.48
N MET A 244 -1.47 18.68 6.59
CA MET A 244 -1.83 19.95 5.95
C MET A 244 -3.07 19.86 5.05
N LEU A 245 -3.26 18.75 4.33
CA LEU A 245 -4.46 18.54 3.52
C LEU A 245 -5.70 18.51 4.42
N TYR A 246 -5.69 17.75 5.53
CA TYR A 246 -6.78 17.79 6.51
C TYR A 246 -6.96 19.19 7.12
N GLY A 247 -5.86 19.89 7.41
CA GLY A 247 -5.91 21.26 7.90
C GLY A 247 -6.45 22.28 6.90
N SER A 248 -6.38 22.00 5.59
CA SER A 248 -6.76 22.95 4.54
C SER A 248 -8.24 23.31 4.52
N GLN A 249 -9.07 22.49 5.15
CA GLN A 249 -10.51 22.71 5.34
C GLN A 249 -10.82 23.78 6.39
N TYR A 250 -9.87 24.08 7.28
CA TYR A 250 -10.13 24.83 8.49
C TYR A 250 -9.40 26.17 8.46
N GLU A 251 -10.01 27.17 7.82
CA GLU A 251 -9.59 28.56 7.94
C GLU A 251 -10.59 29.36 8.80
N LEU A 252 -10.13 29.84 9.96
CA LEU A 252 -10.92 30.66 10.87
C LEU A 252 -11.03 32.10 10.38
N ILE A 253 -12.27 32.56 10.15
CA ILE A 253 -12.54 33.91 9.65
C ILE A 253 -12.74 34.91 10.80
N ASN A 254 -13.37 34.51 11.91
CA ASN A 254 -13.70 35.42 13.02
C ASN A 254 -13.32 34.79 14.38
N LYS A 255 -12.18 35.21 14.94
CA LYS A 255 -11.72 34.76 16.27
C LYS A 255 -12.37 35.53 17.44
N GLN A 256 -13.18 36.55 17.15
CA GLN A 256 -13.71 37.50 18.15
C GLN A 256 -15.17 37.20 18.53
N SER A 257 -15.96 36.61 17.63
CA SER A 257 -17.24 35.99 17.99
C SER A 257 -16.98 34.62 18.60
N ASN A 258 -17.64 34.24 19.69
CA ASN A 258 -17.49 32.93 20.35
C ASN A 258 -17.83 31.69 19.49
N PHE A 259 -18.03 31.85 18.18
CA PHE A 259 -18.29 30.82 17.18
C PHE A 259 -17.17 30.82 16.13
N ASP A 260 -16.67 29.63 15.80
CA ASP A 260 -15.73 29.45 14.70
C ASP A 260 -16.51 29.49 13.38
N VAL A 261 -16.19 30.43 12.49
CA VAL A 261 -16.67 30.44 11.09
C VAL A 261 -15.57 29.88 10.20
N ILE A 262 -15.85 28.75 9.55
CA ILE A 262 -14.89 27.97 8.76
C ILE A 262 -15.08 28.21 7.25
N LYS A 263 -13.97 28.48 6.56
CA LYS A 263 -13.90 28.37 5.11
C LYS A 263 -13.33 27.01 4.72
N ASP A 264 -14.21 26.13 4.25
CA ASP A 264 -13.87 24.78 3.82
C ASP A 264 -13.23 24.75 2.43
N ASN A 265 -11.92 24.47 2.39
CA ASN A 265 -11.09 24.37 1.19
C ASN A 265 -10.29 23.05 1.12
N PHE A 266 -10.95 21.90 0.98
CA PHE A 266 -10.27 20.62 0.74
C PHE A 266 -9.70 20.51 -0.69
N THR A 267 -8.55 21.15 -0.95
CA THR A 267 -8.05 21.35 -2.33
C THR A 267 -6.74 20.64 -2.65
N GLY A 268 -6.00 20.13 -1.66
CA GLY A 268 -4.67 19.53 -1.84
C GLY A 268 -3.56 20.50 -2.28
N LYS A 269 -3.91 21.73 -2.68
CA LYS A 269 -3.01 22.76 -3.17
C LYS A 269 -2.31 23.48 -2.04
N THR A 270 -0.98 23.47 -2.06
CA THR A 270 -0.14 24.19 -1.10
C THR A 270 0.73 25.21 -1.83
N THR A 271 0.85 26.40 -1.25
CA THR A 271 1.58 27.56 -1.78
C THR A 271 2.24 28.32 -0.63
N GLU A 272 3.20 29.19 -0.94
CA GLU A 272 3.82 30.12 0.01
C GLU A 272 2.80 30.95 0.82
N ASN A 273 1.66 31.27 0.22
CA ASN A 273 0.63 32.12 0.85
C ASN A 273 -0.32 31.36 1.78
N ASN A 274 -0.44 30.03 1.65
CA ASN A 274 -1.45 29.26 2.40
C ASN A 274 -0.87 28.15 3.30
N TYR A 275 0.40 27.76 3.16
CA TYR A 275 0.94 26.61 3.90
C TYR A 275 0.83 26.78 5.43
N LYS A 276 1.12 27.99 5.95
CA LYS A 276 0.96 28.30 7.39
C LYS A 276 -0.49 28.19 7.84
N LYS A 277 -1.43 28.61 7.00
CA LYS A 277 -2.87 28.51 7.29
C LYS A 277 -3.31 27.06 7.37
N GLN A 278 -2.84 26.21 6.46
CA GLN A 278 -3.11 24.76 6.46
C GLN A 278 -2.57 24.09 7.74
N ILE A 279 -1.34 24.43 8.14
CA ILE A 279 -0.72 23.92 9.38
C ILE A 279 -1.54 24.33 10.62
N HIS A 280 -1.94 25.61 10.72
CA HIS A 280 -2.79 26.07 11.82
C HIS A 280 -4.22 25.54 11.76
N GLY A 281 -4.75 25.28 10.57
CA GLY A 281 -6.05 24.61 10.40
C GLY A 281 -6.01 23.18 10.96
N PHE A 282 -4.91 22.46 10.74
CA PHE A 282 -4.70 21.15 11.34
C PHE A 282 -4.53 21.23 12.86
N GLU A 283 -3.78 22.20 13.35
CA GLU A 283 -3.65 22.47 14.79
C GLU A 283 -5.03 22.75 15.44
N TRP A 284 -5.87 23.54 14.77
CA TRP A 284 -7.24 23.82 15.21
C TRP A 284 -8.10 22.57 15.21
N LEU A 285 -8.03 21.75 14.15
CA LEU A 285 -8.73 20.48 14.03
C LEU A 285 -8.42 19.58 15.23
N LEU A 286 -7.14 19.41 15.57
CA LEU A 286 -6.73 18.57 16.71
C LEU A 286 -7.22 19.14 18.04
N LYS A 287 -7.16 20.46 18.24
CA LYS A 287 -7.65 21.11 19.47
C LYS A 287 -9.14 20.90 19.66
N LYS A 288 -9.93 21.13 18.60
CA LYS A 288 -11.38 20.99 18.63
C LYS A 288 -11.82 19.53 18.70
N GLY A 289 -11.19 18.66 17.91
CA GLY A 289 -11.41 17.23 17.93
C GLY A 289 -11.18 16.65 19.34
N THR A 290 -10.04 16.95 19.95
CA THR A 290 -9.70 16.38 21.27
C THR A 290 -10.26 17.15 22.47
N ASN A 291 -10.99 18.26 22.24
CA ASN A 291 -11.41 19.19 23.28
C ASN A 291 -10.24 19.65 24.19
N SER A 292 -9.08 19.87 23.59
CA SER A 292 -7.84 20.24 24.29
C SER A 292 -7.57 21.74 24.21
N SER A 293 -7.08 22.32 25.31
CA SER A 293 -6.57 23.70 25.31
C SER A 293 -5.14 23.77 24.77
N ASN A 294 -4.68 24.95 24.32
CA ASN A 294 -3.34 25.14 23.74
C ASN A 294 -2.20 24.63 24.62
N ARG A 295 -2.31 24.73 25.95
CA ARG A 295 -1.24 24.28 26.88
C ARG A 295 -1.20 22.77 27.06
N ASN A 296 -2.28 22.06 26.71
CA ASN A 296 -2.48 20.65 26.99
C ASN A 296 -2.57 19.78 25.72
N LEU A 297 -2.51 20.36 24.53
CA LEU A 297 -2.65 19.63 23.25
C LEU A 297 -1.67 18.44 23.18
N TYR A 298 -0.40 18.69 23.49
CA TYR A 298 0.68 17.71 23.42
C TYR A 298 0.72 16.73 24.61
N LYS A 299 -0.17 16.87 25.59
CA LYS A 299 -0.23 15.92 26.71
C LYS A 299 -0.85 14.59 26.27
N ASN A 300 -1.83 14.66 25.37
CA ASN A 300 -2.61 13.48 24.93
C ASN A 300 -2.55 13.27 23.41
N ILE A 301 -1.68 14.00 22.71
CA ILE A 301 -1.44 13.82 21.28
C ILE A 301 0.04 13.59 21.06
N SER A 302 0.39 12.52 20.35
CA SER A 302 1.75 12.27 19.88
C SER A 302 1.78 12.12 18.35
N PHE A 303 2.95 12.38 17.78
CA PHE A 303 3.20 12.29 16.35
C PHE A 303 4.25 11.21 16.10
N ASN A 304 3.95 10.29 15.19
CA ASN A 304 4.88 9.22 14.81
C ASN A 304 4.87 9.04 13.29
N ALA A 305 6.05 9.03 12.66
CA ALA A 305 6.17 8.79 11.21
C ALA A 305 6.18 7.29 10.87
N ASP A 306 6.32 6.43 11.86
CA ASP A 306 6.40 4.99 11.68
C ASP A 306 5.03 4.31 11.89
N GLY A 307 4.36 3.96 10.79
CA GLY A 307 3.09 3.22 10.82
C GLY A 307 3.12 1.97 11.68
N GLN A 308 4.17 1.15 11.60
CA GLN A 308 4.35 -0.03 12.45
C GLN A 308 4.45 0.37 13.93
N GLY A 309 5.24 1.40 14.24
CA GLY A 309 5.32 1.93 15.59
C GLY A 309 3.99 2.45 16.13
N ILE A 310 3.12 3.04 15.29
CA ILE A 310 1.76 3.43 15.68
C ILE A 310 0.94 2.18 15.98
N LEU A 311 0.94 1.23 15.05
CA LEU A 311 0.20 -0.03 15.15
C LEU A 311 0.54 -0.79 16.43
N ASP A 312 1.83 -1.00 16.68
CA ASP A 312 2.34 -1.70 17.86
C ASP A 312 1.86 -1.03 19.15
N THR A 313 1.85 0.31 19.20
CA THR A 313 1.38 1.04 20.39
C THR A 313 -0.14 0.97 20.57
N LEU A 314 -0.90 0.88 19.48
CA LEU A 314 -2.35 0.79 19.51
C LEU A 314 -2.82 -0.60 19.96
N ILE A 315 -2.20 -1.66 19.44
CA ILE A 315 -2.57 -3.06 19.73
C ILE A 315 -2.04 -3.50 21.10
N ASN A 316 -0.77 -3.21 21.41
CA ASN A 316 -0.09 -3.88 22.51
C ASN A 316 -0.70 -3.48 23.88
N PRO A 317 -1.18 -4.45 24.67
CA PRO A 317 -1.85 -4.16 25.94
C PRO A 317 -0.90 -3.59 27.01
N LYS A 318 0.43 -3.72 26.84
CA LYS A 318 1.44 -3.19 27.79
C LYS A 318 1.69 -1.69 27.61
N TYR A 319 1.40 -1.12 26.44
CA TYR A 319 1.55 0.30 26.19
C TYR A 319 0.24 1.03 26.55
N ASN A 320 0.15 1.54 27.77
CA ASN A 320 -1.06 2.22 28.28
C ASN A 320 -1.30 3.63 27.71
N ALA A 321 -0.55 4.04 26.69
CA ALA A 321 -0.48 5.44 26.29
C ALA A 321 -1.33 5.81 25.07
N VAL A 322 -1.90 4.85 24.33
CA VAL A 322 -2.58 5.10 23.05
C VAL A 322 -3.94 4.42 23.02
N ASP A 323 -4.99 5.22 22.81
CA ASP A 323 -6.36 4.74 22.70
C ASP A 323 -6.89 4.81 21.26
N SER A 324 -6.31 5.70 20.44
CA SER A 324 -6.76 5.98 19.09
C SER A 324 -5.62 6.49 18.21
N ALA A 325 -5.77 6.34 16.89
CA ALA A 325 -4.78 6.76 15.92
C ALA A 325 -5.39 7.32 14.64
N ILE A 326 -4.70 8.27 14.00
CA ILE A 326 -4.90 8.62 12.59
C ILE A 326 -3.78 7.95 11.81
N LEU A 327 -4.13 6.96 10.98
CA LEU A 327 -3.21 6.10 10.23
C LEU A 327 -3.84 5.73 8.88
N TYR A 328 -3.26 4.80 8.14
CA TYR A 328 -3.78 4.38 6.84
C TYR A 328 -4.57 3.07 6.93
N ASN A 329 -5.45 2.85 5.96
CA ASN A 329 -6.29 1.67 5.92
C ASN A 329 -5.55 0.33 5.99
N GLY A 330 -4.35 0.24 5.40
CA GLY A 330 -3.51 -0.95 5.49
C GLY A 330 -3.06 -1.26 6.92
N ASP A 331 -2.61 -0.26 7.68
CA ASP A 331 -2.21 -0.48 9.07
C ASP A 331 -3.44 -0.78 9.95
N LEU A 332 -4.62 -0.20 9.65
CA LEU A 332 -5.87 -0.58 10.33
C LEU A 332 -6.29 -2.01 10.03
N LEU A 333 -6.06 -2.49 8.80
CA LEU A 333 -6.39 -3.85 8.41
C LEU A 333 -5.53 -4.86 9.19
N ASP A 334 -4.23 -4.61 9.30
CA ASP A 334 -3.33 -5.39 10.15
C ASP A 334 -3.75 -5.32 11.64
N ALA A 335 -4.16 -4.13 12.11
CA ALA A 335 -4.68 -3.96 13.46
C ALA A 335 -5.97 -4.74 13.73
N TYR A 336 -6.83 -4.86 12.72
CA TYR A 336 -8.11 -5.55 12.83
C TYR A 336 -7.91 -7.07 13.05
N TYR A 337 -6.87 -7.63 12.43
CA TYR A 337 -6.40 -9.02 12.59
C TYR A 337 -5.27 -9.16 13.63
N SER A 338 -5.26 -8.29 14.65
CA SER A 338 -4.20 -8.22 15.66
C SER A 338 -3.95 -9.49 16.49
N GLU A 339 -4.88 -10.43 16.50
CA GLU A 339 -4.74 -11.74 17.14
C GLU A 339 -3.52 -12.51 16.61
N ASN A 340 -3.14 -12.26 15.35
CA ASN A 340 -1.95 -12.84 14.72
C ASN A 340 -0.64 -12.25 15.30
N ASN A 341 -0.72 -11.07 15.88
CA ASN A 341 0.44 -10.34 16.41
C ASN A 341 0.61 -10.58 17.93
N TYR A 342 -0.48 -10.82 18.66
CA TYR A 342 -0.45 -11.08 20.11
C TYR A 342 -1.57 -12.05 20.53
N ASP A 343 -1.22 -13.24 21.00
CA ASP A 343 -2.16 -14.28 21.48
C ASP A 343 -3.17 -13.80 22.54
N THR A 344 -2.88 -12.69 23.24
CA THR A 344 -3.73 -12.14 24.29
C THR A 344 -4.69 -11.04 23.81
N VAL A 345 -4.74 -10.75 22.50
CA VAL A 345 -5.64 -9.75 21.92
C VAL A 345 -6.69 -10.46 21.08
N GLU A 346 -7.97 -10.31 21.45
CA GLU A 346 -9.07 -10.88 20.67
C GLU A 346 -9.27 -10.12 19.34
N LYS A 347 -9.68 -10.84 18.29
CA LYS A 347 -10.04 -10.27 16.98
C LYS A 347 -11.03 -9.12 17.12
N GLY A 348 -10.82 -8.04 16.38
CA GLY A 348 -11.73 -6.89 16.37
C GLY A 348 -11.70 -6.03 17.65
N THR A 349 -10.65 -6.18 18.47
CA THR A 349 -10.35 -5.25 19.57
C THR A 349 -10.02 -3.85 19.04
N ILE A 350 -9.35 -3.78 17.88
CA ILE A 350 -9.16 -2.54 17.14
C ILE A 350 -10.26 -2.38 16.10
N ASP A 351 -10.83 -1.18 16.04
CA ASP A 351 -11.84 -0.81 15.05
C ASP A 351 -11.51 0.58 14.49
N GLY A 352 -12.16 0.99 13.41
CA GLY A 352 -11.95 2.30 12.82
C GLY A 352 -12.99 2.75 11.81
N PHE A 353 -12.81 3.99 11.37
CA PHE A 353 -13.66 4.69 10.42
C PHE A 353 -12.85 5.29 9.29
N LYS A 354 -13.42 5.24 8.09
CA LYS A 354 -12.95 6.02 6.94
C LYS A 354 -13.25 7.49 7.17
N ILE A 355 -12.30 8.35 6.81
CA ILE A 355 -12.46 9.79 6.85
C ILE A 355 -13.30 10.21 5.64
N GLY A 356 -14.25 11.13 5.84
CA GLY A 356 -15.11 11.65 4.77
C GLY A 356 -14.27 12.34 3.69
N GLU A 357 -13.72 13.51 3.99
CA GLU A 357 -12.81 14.20 3.07
C GLU A 357 -11.40 13.65 3.26
N ASN A 358 -11.06 12.66 2.45
CA ASN A 358 -9.92 11.80 2.65
C ASN A 358 -8.75 12.13 1.71
N VAL A 359 -7.54 11.78 2.15
CA VAL A 359 -6.39 11.71 1.27
C VAL A 359 -6.44 10.40 0.48
N LEU A 360 -6.00 10.44 -0.78
CA LEU A 360 -5.57 9.23 -1.49
C LEU A 360 -4.09 9.35 -1.78
N LEU A 361 -3.34 8.37 -1.31
CA LEU A 361 -1.92 8.21 -1.58
C LEU A 361 -1.77 7.03 -2.54
N VAL A 362 -0.97 7.22 -3.58
CA VAL A 362 -0.61 6.15 -4.50
C VAL A 362 0.90 6.12 -4.62
N ASP A 363 1.50 5.03 -4.18
CA ASP A 363 2.91 4.77 -4.41
C ASP A 363 3.09 3.99 -5.69
N GLY A 364 4.19 4.22 -6.39
CA GLY A 364 4.38 3.64 -7.70
C GLY A 364 5.75 3.90 -8.28
N PHE A 365 5.99 3.21 -9.39
CA PHE A 365 7.28 3.10 -10.02
C PHE A 365 7.51 4.21 -11.05
N VAL A 366 8.74 4.75 -11.05
CA VAL A 366 9.24 5.71 -12.05
C VAL A 366 10.60 5.28 -12.59
N VAL A 367 10.88 5.64 -13.84
CA VAL A 367 12.18 5.38 -14.49
C VAL A 367 12.98 6.66 -14.57
N ALA A 368 14.24 6.62 -14.13
CA ALA A 368 15.15 7.76 -14.25
C ALA A 368 15.41 8.12 -15.72
N LYS A 369 15.52 9.41 -15.99
CA LYS A 369 16.01 9.93 -17.27
C LYS A 369 17.53 10.04 -17.23
N ASP A 370 18.23 9.36 -18.13
CA ASP A 370 19.70 9.47 -18.26
C ASP A 370 20.15 9.45 -19.73
N GLU A 371 19.97 10.58 -20.40
CA GLU A 371 20.28 10.76 -21.83
C GLU A 371 21.77 10.59 -22.20
N GLN A 372 22.67 10.59 -21.22
CA GLN A 372 24.11 10.51 -21.45
C GLN A 372 24.67 9.09 -21.33
N SER A 373 23.87 8.13 -20.88
CA SER A 373 24.33 6.77 -20.71
C SER A 373 24.24 5.98 -22.00
N LYS A 374 25.40 5.58 -22.52
CA LYS A 374 25.51 4.58 -23.61
C LYS A 374 24.90 3.21 -23.28
N TYR A 375 24.47 2.99 -22.03
CA TYR A 375 23.85 1.76 -21.55
C TYR A 375 22.38 1.94 -21.17
N GLN A 376 21.77 3.08 -21.50
CA GLN A 376 20.39 3.38 -21.12
C GLN A 376 19.41 2.29 -21.58
N GLU A 377 19.50 1.85 -22.83
CA GLU A 377 18.61 0.82 -23.38
C GLU A 377 18.80 -0.55 -22.70
N TYR A 378 20.06 -0.96 -22.50
CA TYR A 378 20.38 -2.20 -21.78
C TYR A 378 19.80 -2.23 -20.37
N TRP A 379 19.98 -1.15 -19.61
CA TRP A 379 19.44 -1.09 -18.25
C TRP A 379 17.93 -0.94 -18.23
N GLU A 380 17.36 -0.28 -19.22
CA GLU A 380 15.92 -0.22 -19.39
C GLU A 380 15.30 -1.60 -19.63
N ASP A 381 15.90 -2.42 -20.49
CA ASP A 381 15.45 -3.82 -20.66
C ASP A 381 15.51 -4.59 -19.34
N LYS A 382 16.61 -4.43 -18.59
CA LYS A 382 16.77 -5.08 -17.29
C LYS A 382 15.79 -4.60 -16.23
N ILE A 383 15.37 -3.33 -16.29
CA ILE A 383 14.32 -2.79 -15.42
C ILE A 383 13.01 -3.55 -15.68
N TYR A 384 12.56 -3.62 -16.94
CA TYR A 384 11.28 -4.25 -17.26
C TYR A 384 11.31 -5.78 -17.08
N GLU A 385 12.45 -6.43 -17.29
CA GLU A 385 12.64 -7.85 -16.94
C GLU A 385 12.40 -8.08 -15.43
N VAL A 386 13.06 -7.28 -14.57
CA VAL A 386 12.90 -7.39 -13.12
C VAL A 386 11.49 -7.05 -12.65
N LEU A 387 10.85 -6.03 -13.23
CA LEU A 387 9.47 -5.68 -12.89
C LEU A 387 8.50 -6.80 -13.23
N ASN A 388 8.62 -7.37 -14.44
CA ASN A 388 7.74 -8.41 -14.93
C ASN A 388 7.96 -9.78 -14.29
N ASP A 389 9.11 -10.01 -13.66
CA ASP A 389 9.39 -11.26 -12.95
C ASP A 389 9.26 -11.09 -11.42
N GLY A 390 9.09 -9.85 -10.96
CA GLY A 390 9.07 -9.44 -9.55
C GLY A 390 7.85 -8.58 -9.20
N PRO A 391 8.02 -7.40 -8.59
CA PRO A 391 6.94 -6.69 -7.91
C PRO A 391 5.78 -6.21 -8.80
N MET A 392 5.91 -6.25 -10.12
CA MET A 392 4.89 -5.78 -11.07
C MET A 392 4.55 -6.84 -12.12
N GLN A 393 4.76 -8.12 -11.80
CA GLN A 393 4.55 -9.26 -12.71
C GLN A 393 3.17 -9.28 -13.37
N ASN A 394 2.14 -8.89 -12.62
CA ASN A 394 0.75 -9.01 -13.05
C ASN A 394 0.35 -8.01 -14.14
N TYR A 395 1.13 -6.96 -14.38
CA TYR A 395 0.83 -5.97 -15.42
C TYR A 395 0.77 -6.56 -16.83
N SER A 396 1.72 -7.42 -17.19
CA SER A 396 1.69 -8.08 -18.49
C SER A 396 0.53 -9.07 -18.62
N GLU A 397 0.25 -9.83 -17.56
CA GLU A 397 -0.86 -10.80 -17.58
C GLU A 397 -2.21 -10.09 -17.67
N HIS A 398 -2.42 -9.02 -16.88
CA HIS A 398 -3.63 -8.21 -16.94
C HIS A 398 -3.87 -7.62 -18.32
N TYR A 399 -2.82 -7.04 -18.93
CA TYR A 399 -2.91 -6.52 -20.28
C TYR A 399 -3.30 -7.62 -21.28
N ASN A 400 -2.63 -8.78 -21.23
CA ASN A 400 -2.86 -9.87 -22.17
C ASN A 400 -4.28 -10.43 -22.07
N VAL A 401 -4.79 -10.65 -20.85
CA VAL A 401 -6.16 -11.13 -20.63
C VAL A 401 -7.17 -10.08 -21.10
N LEU A 402 -6.95 -8.79 -20.80
CA LEU A 402 -7.81 -7.72 -21.31
C LEU A 402 -7.81 -7.67 -22.84
N GLU A 403 -6.63 -7.77 -23.47
CA GLU A 403 -6.50 -7.75 -24.93
C GLU A 403 -7.22 -8.95 -25.58
N GLU A 404 -7.08 -10.15 -25.02
CA GLU A 404 -7.76 -11.38 -25.46
C GLU A 404 -9.29 -11.20 -25.53
N PHE A 405 -9.86 -10.50 -24.55
CA PHE A 405 -11.30 -10.25 -24.46
C PHE A 405 -11.72 -8.86 -24.97
N GLY A 406 -10.90 -8.22 -25.81
CA GLY A 406 -11.24 -6.95 -26.46
C GLY A 406 -11.43 -5.77 -25.50
N PHE A 407 -10.79 -5.85 -24.32
CA PHE A 407 -10.92 -4.95 -23.17
C PHE A 407 -12.31 -4.96 -22.51
N ASN A 408 -13.04 -6.09 -22.60
CA ASN A 408 -14.18 -6.34 -21.73
C ASN A 408 -13.68 -6.71 -20.32
N GLN A 409 -13.71 -5.75 -19.39
CA GLN A 409 -13.18 -5.93 -18.02
C GLN A 409 -13.88 -7.04 -17.25
N GLU A 410 -15.20 -7.18 -17.37
CA GLU A 410 -15.97 -8.20 -16.64
C GLU A 410 -15.58 -9.61 -17.08
N LEU A 411 -15.52 -9.85 -18.39
CA LEU A 411 -15.15 -11.16 -18.94
C LEU A 411 -13.68 -11.49 -18.65
N ALA A 412 -12.79 -10.49 -18.81
CA ALA A 412 -11.37 -10.63 -18.48
C ALA A 412 -11.17 -10.96 -17.00
N TYR A 413 -11.90 -10.28 -16.11
CA TYR A 413 -11.88 -10.55 -14.68
C TYR A 413 -12.36 -11.97 -14.38
N GLN A 414 -13.54 -12.37 -14.85
CA GLN A 414 -14.07 -13.72 -14.62
C GLN A 414 -13.07 -14.81 -15.08
N LYS A 415 -12.46 -14.63 -16.26
CA LYS A 415 -11.50 -15.61 -16.81
C LYS A 415 -10.19 -15.66 -16.04
N TYR A 416 -9.68 -14.51 -15.62
CA TYR A 416 -8.50 -14.44 -14.77
C TYR A 416 -8.75 -15.10 -13.42
N MET A 417 -9.87 -14.78 -12.77
CA MET A 417 -10.27 -15.33 -11.48
C MET A 417 -10.51 -16.84 -11.53
N GLN A 418 -11.18 -17.33 -12.57
CA GLN A 418 -11.34 -18.76 -12.84
C GLN A 418 -9.97 -19.46 -12.91
N LYS A 419 -9.05 -18.95 -13.74
CA LYS A 419 -7.71 -19.52 -13.91
C LYS A 419 -6.90 -19.49 -12.61
N PHE A 420 -7.01 -18.42 -11.81
CA PHE A 420 -6.38 -18.32 -10.50
C PHE A 420 -6.90 -19.39 -9.55
N TYR A 421 -8.23 -19.54 -9.46
CA TYR A 421 -8.87 -20.47 -8.55
C TYR A 421 -8.65 -21.94 -8.94
N GLU A 422 -8.67 -22.28 -10.23
CA GLU A 422 -8.32 -23.62 -10.73
C GLU A 422 -6.87 -24.00 -10.37
N GLN A 423 -5.94 -23.04 -10.42
CA GLN A 423 -4.56 -23.27 -9.97
C GLN A 423 -4.49 -23.49 -8.46
N TYR A 424 -5.24 -22.73 -7.68
CA TYR A 424 -5.35 -22.93 -6.24
C TYR A 424 -5.86 -24.34 -5.92
N LEU A 425 -6.97 -24.76 -6.53
CA LEU A 425 -7.51 -26.12 -6.36
C LEU A 425 -6.53 -27.20 -6.83
N THR A 426 -5.76 -26.95 -7.90
CA THR A 426 -4.69 -27.85 -8.34
C THR A 426 -3.69 -28.09 -7.22
N ILE A 427 -3.29 -27.06 -6.50
CA ILE A 427 -2.24 -27.19 -5.49
C ILE A 427 -2.78 -27.79 -4.20
N VAL A 428 -3.98 -27.39 -3.80
CA VAL A 428 -4.57 -27.85 -2.53
C VAL A 428 -5.16 -29.26 -2.64
N LEU A 429 -5.67 -29.64 -3.83
CA LEU A 429 -6.42 -30.90 -3.99
C LEU A 429 -5.70 -31.94 -4.85
N LYS A 430 -5.12 -31.56 -6.01
CA LYS A 430 -4.82 -32.50 -7.10
C LYS A 430 -3.90 -33.66 -6.70
N ASP A 431 -2.82 -33.39 -5.98
CA ASP A 431 -1.82 -34.41 -5.66
C ASP A 431 -2.37 -35.55 -4.77
N LEU A 432 -3.54 -35.33 -4.15
CA LEU A 432 -4.20 -36.29 -3.28
C LEU A 432 -5.30 -37.08 -4.01
N PHE A 433 -5.78 -36.57 -5.14
CA PHE A 433 -6.69 -37.27 -6.05
C PHE A 433 -5.88 -38.00 -7.13
N GLN A 434 -5.55 -39.28 -6.86
CA GLN A 434 -4.88 -40.16 -7.84
C GLN A 434 -5.72 -40.42 -9.11
N ASP A 435 -7.03 -40.19 -9.04
CA ASP A 435 -7.97 -40.30 -10.14
C ASP A 435 -8.22 -38.91 -10.74
N ASN A 436 -7.70 -38.71 -11.96
CA ASN A 436 -7.76 -37.41 -12.63
C ASN A 436 -9.21 -37.02 -13.00
N ASP A 437 -10.10 -38.00 -13.25
CA ASP A 437 -11.47 -37.70 -13.67
C ASP A 437 -12.29 -37.16 -12.49
N VAL A 438 -12.16 -37.77 -11.31
CA VAL A 438 -12.82 -37.29 -10.07
C VAL A 438 -12.33 -35.89 -9.70
N TYR A 439 -11.03 -35.66 -9.80
CA TYR A 439 -10.48 -34.33 -9.56
C TYR A 439 -11.05 -33.28 -10.53
N LYS A 440 -11.12 -33.60 -11.83
CA LYS A 440 -11.66 -32.68 -12.84
C LYS A 440 -13.14 -32.35 -12.64
N GLU A 441 -13.94 -33.31 -12.17
CA GLU A 441 -15.33 -33.05 -11.77
C GLU A 441 -15.39 -32.03 -10.62
N ILE A 442 -14.64 -32.28 -9.53
CA ILE A 442 -14.60 -31.40 -8.35
C ILE A 442 -14.08 -30.00 -8.71
N GLU A 443 -13.00 -29.90 -9.47
CA GLU A 443 -12.42 -28.64 -9.94
C GLU A 443 -13.46 -27.85 -10.74
N THR A 444 -14.19 -28.51 -11.65
CA THR A 444 -15.22 -27.86 -12.48
C THR A 444 -16.37 -27.35 -11.63
N ASP A 445 -16.90 -28.17 -10.72
CA ASP A 445 -18.04 -27.80 -9.87
C ASP A 445 -17.70 -26.64 -8.94
N LEU A 446 -16.55 -26.71 -8.25
CA LEU A 446 -16.08 -25.64 -7.36
C LEU A 446 -15.76 -24.36 -8.15
N SER A 447 -15.14 -24.47 -9.33
CA SER A 447 -14.84 -23.31 -10.19
C SER A 447 -16.11 -22.60 -10.67
N ASN A 448 -17.17 -23.35 -10.98
CA ASN A 448 -18.46 -22.77 -11.31
C ASN A 448 -19.11 -22.05 -10.12
N ILE A 449 -19.10 -22.67 -8.94
CA ILE A 449 -19.58 -22.03 -7.70
C ILE A 449 -18.82 -20.74 -7.43
N TYR A 450 -17.48 -20.79 -7.55
CA TYR A 450 -16.62 -19.63 -7.38
C TYR A 450 -16.97 -18.50 -8.35
N LEU A 451 -17.20 -18.79 -9.63
CA LEU A 451 -17.60 -17.77 -10.60
C LEU A 451 -18.94 -17.11 -10.25
N GLU A 452 -19.89 -17.86 -9.68
CA GLU A 452 -21.15 -17.30 -9.20
C GLU A 452 -20.94 -16.31 -8.05
N THR A 453 -20.01 -16.60 -7.13
CA THR A 453 -19.73 -15.73 -5.96
C THR A 453 -19.13 -14.38 -6.36
N LEU A 454 -18.42 -14.32 -7.50
CA LEU A 454 -17.90 -13.06 -8.04
C LEU A 454 -19.03 -12.08 -8.42
N THR A 455 -20.23 -12.59 -8.70
CA THR A 455 -21.39 -11.79 -9.11
C THR A 455 -22.43 -11.64 -8.01
N ASP A 456 -22.59 -12.63 -7.14
CA ASP A 456 -23.51 -12.62 -6.02
C ASP A 456 -22.82 -13.16 -4.75
N PRO A 457 -22.43 -12.28 -3.80
CA PRO A 457 -21.81 -12.70 -2.55
C PRO A 457 -22.62 -13.70 -1.72
N ASN A 458 -23.95 -13.78 -1.90
CA ASN A 458 -24.78 -14.75 -1.19
C ASN A 458 -24.52 -16.19 -1.66
N LYS A 459 -23.91 -16.37 -2.84
CA LYS A 459 -23.53 -17.67 -3.38
C LYS A 459 -22.38 -18.34 -2.66
N LEU A 460 -21.76 -17.67 -1.69
CA LEU A 460 -20.74 -18.28 -0.84
C LEU A 460 -21.28 -19.54 -0.14
N SER A 461 -22.56 -19.55 0.24
CA SER A 461 -23.20 -20.73 0.86
C SER A 461 -23.24 -21.96 -0.04
N ASP A 462 -23.12 -21.80 -1.36
CA ASP A 462 -23.21 -22.91 -2.31
C ASP A 462 -21.98 -23.82 -2.21
N PHE A 463 -20.82 -23.31 -1.75
CA PHE A 463 -19.67 -24.15 -1.37
C PHE A 463 -20.05 -25.13 -0.26
N ARG A 464 -20.68 -24.63 0.82
CA ARG A 464 -21.11 -25.47 1.94
C ARG A 464 -22.11 -26.52 1.48
N ASN A 465 -23.09 -26.12 0.68
CA ASN A 465 -24.07 -27.05 0.11
C ASN A 465 -23.41 -28.13 -0.75
N TYR A 466 -22.41 -27.77 -1.56
CA TYR A 466 -21.62 -28.73 -2.33
C TYR A 466 -20.90 -29.73 -1.41
N ILE A 467 -20.25 -29.27 -0.34
CA ILE A 467 -19.57 -30.15 0.62
C ILE A 467 -20.58 -31.10 1.31
N GLU A 468 -21.71 -30.57 1.80
CA GLU A 468 -22.73 -31.36 2.48
C GLU A 468 -23.37 -32.42 1.56
N THR A 469 -23.63 -32.08 0.31
CA THR A 469 -24.35 -32.96 -0.62
C THR A 469 -23.44 -33.92 -1.41
N ARG A 470 -22.23 -33.50 -1.77
CA ARG A 470 -21.29 -34.30 -2.57
C ARG A 470 -20.21 -34.97 -1.74
N VAL A 471 -19.49 -34.20 -0.92
CA VAL A 471 -18.31 -34.71 -0.20
C VAL A 471 -18.71 -35.57 0.98
N MET A 472 -19.66 -35.13 1.80
CA MET A 472 -20.08 -35.88 3.00
C MET A 472 -20.82 -37.19 2.68
N HIS A 473 -21.35 -37.33 1.47
CA HIS A 473 -22.07 -38.53 1.01
C HIS A 473 -21.18 -39.51 0.23
N ASP A 474 -19.91 -39.16 -0.02
CA ASP A 474 -18.94 -40.01 -0.69
C ASP A 474 -17.74 -40.25 0.24
N GLN A 475 -17.70 -41.45 0.84
CA GLN A 475 -16.66 -41.79 1.82
C GLN A 475 -15.24 -41.64 1.26
N LYS A 476 -15.04 -41.93 -0.04
CA LYS A 476 -13.72 -41.82 -0.67
C LYS A 476 -13.30 -40.35 -0.78
N LEU A 477 -14.23 -39.45 -1.10
CA LEU A 477 -13.97 -38.00 -1.12
C LEU A 477 -13.72 -37.49 0.30
N LEU A 478 -14.57 -37.85 1.25
CA LEU A 478 -14.44 -37.41 2.64
C LEU A 478 -13.09 -37.81 3.24
N ASP A 479 -12.64 -39.05 3.03
CA ASP A 479 -11.35 -39.53 3.52
C ASP A 479 -10.18 -38.72 2.92
N LYS A 480 -10.30 -38.29 1.66
CA LYS A 480 -9.30 -37.43 1.00
C LYS A 480 -9.29 -36.01 1.54
N PHE A 481 -10.44 -35.41 1.77
CA PHE A 481 -10.49 -34.10 2.43
C PHE A 481 -9.97 -34.14 3.86
N LYS A 482 -10.23 -35.21 4.61
CA LYS A 482 -9.61 -35.41 5.94
C LYS A 482 -8.08 -35.52 5.85
N GLU A 483 -7.56 -36.23 4.85
CA GLU A 483 -6.11 -36.31 4.59
C GLU A 483 -5.52 -34.91 4.32
N ILE A 484 -6.19 -34.07 3.54
CA ILE A 484 -5.78 -32.67 3.29
C ILE A 484 -5.76 -31.87 4.59
N LEU A 485 -6.85 -31.92 5.37
CA LEU A 485 -6.95 -31.17 6.62
C LEU A 485 -5.85 -31.57 7.62
N ILE A 486 -5.51 -32.86 7.70
CA ILE A 486 -4.41 -33.35 8.57
C ILE A 486 -3.04 -32.83 8.08
N GLN A 487 -2.84 -32.70 6.77
CA GLN A 487 -1.60 -32.16 6.22
C GLN A 487 -1.45 -30.66 6.48
N LEU A 488 -2.57 -29.93 6.47
CA LEU A 488 -2.61 -28.47 6.68
C LEU A 488 -2.61 -28.07 8.15
N ASP A 489 -3.30 -28.82 8.98
CA ASP A 489 -3.50 -28.55 10.39
C ASP A 489 -3.07 -29.80 11.16
N SER A 490 -1.89 -29.74 11.79
CA SER A 490 -1.31 -30.85 12.57
C SER A 490 -2.13 -31.22 13.81
N SER A 491 -3.28 -30.58 14.05
CA SER A 491 -4.20 -30.93 15.13
C SER A 491 -4.99 -32.20 14.79
N ASN A 492 -4.69 -33.26 15.54
CA ASN A 492 -5.26 -34.60 15.35
C ASN A 492 -6.59 -34.77 16.13
N THR A 493 -7.43 -33.73 16.18
CA THR A 493 -8.68 -33.76 16.94
C THR A 493 -9.78 -34.48 16.16
N GLU A 494 -10.56 -35.33 16.85
CA GLU A 494 -11.79 -35.90 16.29
C GLU A 494 -12.81 -34.76 16.07
N LEU A 495 -12.95 -34.34 14.82
CA LEU A 495 -13.93 -33.34 14.42
C LEU A 495 -15.31 -33.97 14.23
N ASN A 496 -16.36 -33.30 14.68
CA ASN A 496 -17.73 -33.68 14.37
C ASN A 496 -18.08 -33.32 12.90
N ASN A 497 -19.23 -33.80 12.41
CA ASN A 497 -19.61 -33.60 11.01
C ASN A 497 -19.75 -32.12 10.61
N ASP A 498 -20.26 -31.27 11.51
CA ASP A 498 -20.46 -29.84 11.22
C ASP A 498 -19.11 -29.09 11.20
N GLU A 499 -18.21 -29.43 12.11
CA GLU A 499 -16.82 -28.92 12.12
C GLU A 499 -16.07 -29.36 10.86
N LEU A 500 -16.24 -30.61 10.42
CA LEU A 500 -15.65 -31.11 9.17
C LEU A 500 -16.18 -30.35 7.96
N VAL A 501 -17.50 -30.19 7.83
CA VAL A 501 -18.11 -29.42 6.74
C VAL A 501 -17.56 -27.99 6.73
N THR A 502 -17.48 -27.35 7.89
CA THR A 502 -16.97 -25.98 8.02
C THR A 502 -15.51 -25.88 7.59
N LYS A 503 -14.62 -26.74 8.12
CA LYS A 503 -13.20 -26.74 7.73
C LYS A 503 -12.98 -27.05 6.25
N ILE A 504 -13.71 -28.02 5.68
CA ILE A 504 -13.60 -28.36 4.25
C ILE A 504 -14.13 -27.23 3.38
N THR A 505 -15.25 -26.61 3.77
CA THR A 505 -15.84 -25.47 3.05
C THR A 505 -14.85 -24.30 3.04
N PHE A 506 -14.29 -23.97 4.20
CA PHE A 506 -13.29 -22.92 4.34
C PHE A 506 -12.05 -23.23 3.49
N LEU A 507 -11.55 -24.46 3.53
CA LEU A 507 -10.43 -24.92 2.71
C LEU A 507 -10.66 -24.70 1.21
N VAL A 508 -11.85 -24.94 0.68
CA VAL A 508 -12.06 -24.81 -0.78
C VAL A 508 -12.38 -23.38 -1.20
N ASN A 509 -12.89 -22.55 -0.32
CA ASN A 509 -13.35 -21.20 -0.65
C ASN A 509 -12.36 -20.10 -0.25
N HIS A 510 -11.65 -20.26 0.87
CA HIS A 510 -10.71 -19.26 1.37
C HIS A 510 -9.29 -19.53 0.85
N VAL A 511 -8.78 -18.60 0.03
CA VAL A 511 -7.40 -18.65 -0.43
C VAL A 511 -6.51 -17.92 0.57
N ASP A 512 -5.93 -18.68 1.48
CA ASP A 512 -4.95 -18.18 2.44
C ASP A 512 -3.59 -17.92 1.76
N PHE A 513 -3.16 -16.65 1.73
CA PHE A 513 -1.91 -16.22 1.11
C PHE A 513 -0.67 -16.53 1.95
N SER A 514 -0.87 -16.80 3.24
CA SER A 514 0.17 -17.17 4.19
C SER A 514 0.41 -18.68 4.25
N ASN A 515 -0.49 -19.47 3.64
CA ASN A 515 -0.41 -20.93 3.65
C ASN A 515 0.92 -21.45 3.08
N GLU A 516 1.66 -22.23 3.87
CA GLU A 516 2.99 -22.73 3.49
C GLU A 516 3.00 -23.57 2.21
N ILE A 517 1.91 -24.29 1.90
CA ILE A 517 1.82 -25.12 0.69
C ILE A 517 1.73 -24.23 -0.55
N TYR A 518 0.97 -23.15 -0.49
CA TYR A 518 0.74 -22.28 -1.64
C TYR A 518 1.72 -21.10 -1.73
N ARG A 519 2.44 -20.80 -0.64
CA ARG A 519 3.42 -19.70 -0.55
C ARG A 519 4.46 -19.70 -1.69
N PRO A 520 5.07 -20.84 -2.10
CA PRO A 520 6.04 -20.82 -3.20
C PRO A 520 5.42 -20.36 -4.53
N VAL A 521 4.15 -20.66 -4.76
CA VAL A 521 3.44 -20.22 -5.97
C VAL A 521 3.13 -18.73 -5.91
N PHE A 522 2.76 -18.20 -4.74
CA PHE A 522 2.64 -16.75 -4.55
C PHE A 522 3.96 -16.02 -4.81
N GLU A 523 5.06 -16.50 -4.24
CA GLU A 523 6.39 -15.91 -4.43
C GLU A 523 6.88 -15.97 -5.89
N GLU A 524 6.47 -16.98 -6.65
CA GLU A 524 6.89 -17.17 -8.05
C GLU A 524 5.97 -16.46 -9.06
N LYS A 525 4.64 -16.61 -8.92
CA LYS A 525 3.65 -16.24 -9.93
C LYS A 525 2.74 -15.08 -9.56
N TYR A 526 2.57 -14.79 -8.28
CA TYR A 526 1.63 -13.81 -7.77
C TYR A 526 2.30 -12.88 -6.75
N THR A 527 3.45 -12.34 -7.15
CA THR A 527 4.31 -11.49 -6.30
C THR A 527 3.61 -10.26 -5.73
N GLY A 528 2.62 -9.70 -6.41
CA GLY A 528 1.81 -8.59 -5.90
C GLY A 528 0.86 -9.03 -4.77
N LEU A 529 0.36 -10.26 -4.81
CA LEU A 529 -0.46 -10.83 -3.72
C LEU A 529 0.41 -11.25 -2.54
N GLU A 530 1.58 -11.83 -2.81
CA GLU A 530 2.59 -12.12 -1.80
C GLU A 530 3.03 -10.85 -1.06
N ASN A 531 3.20 -9.76 -1.80
CA ASN A 531 3.56 -8.48 -1.23
C ASN A 531 2.38 -7.81 -0.50
N PHE A 532 1.14 -8.01 -0.98
CA PHE A 532 -0.06 -7.60 -0.26
C PHE A 532 -0.10 -8.27 1.12
N ASP A 533 0.09 -9.58 1.20
CA ASP A 533 0.13 -10.33 2.46
C ASP A 533 1.21 -9.81 3.42
N PHE A 534 2.30 -9.26 2.88
CA PHE A 534 3.37 -8.66 3.68
C PHE A 534 3.05 -7.24 4.22
N ILE A 535 2.31 -6.41 3.48
CA ILE A 535 2.13 -4.98 3.84
C ILE A 535 0.67 -4.54 4.07
N ASN A 536 -0.31 -5.35 3.67
CA ASN A 536 -1.75 -5.10 3.77
C ASN A 536 -2.27 -3.86 3.02
N TYR A 537 -1.52 -3.32 2.05
CA TYR A 537 -1.91 -2.11 1.32
C TYR A 537 -2.78 -2.44 0.11
N THR A 538 -3.72 -1.57 -0.24
CA THR A 538 -4.70 -1.85 -1.30
C THR A 538 -4.01 -1.86 -2.68
N PRO A 539 -4.00 -2.98 -3.44
CA PRO A 539 -3.45 -3.03 -4.78
C PRO A 539 -4.07 -1.95 -5.69
N SER A 540 -3.24 -1.34 -6.53
CA SER A 540 -3.72 -0.30 -7.46
C SER A 540 -4.35 -0.86 -8.74
N THR A 541 -4.10 -2.13 -9.04
CA THR A 541 -4.68 -2.82 -10.21
C THR A 541 -6.04 -3.43 -9.84
N ASP A 542 -6.99 -3.37 -10.77
CA ASP A 542 -8.37 -3.81 -10.54
C ASP A 542 -8.46 -5.33 -10.31
N LEU A 543 -7.72 -6.12 -11.08
CA LEU A 543 -7.73 -7.58 -10.94
C LEU A 543 -7.16 -8.05 -9.60
N GLU A 544 -6.00 -7.53 -9.15
CA GLU A 544 -5.46 -7.89 -7.83
C GLU A 544 -6.35 -7.37 -6.71
N TYR A 545 -6.88 -6.15 -6.86
CA TYR A 545 -7.80 -5.57 -5.89
C TYR A 545 -9.01 -6.48 -5.65
N ASN A 546 -9.67 -6.89 -6.73
CA ASN A 546 -10.84 -7.75 -6.64
C ASN A 546 -10.48 -9.19 -6.23
N LEU A 547 -9.28 -9.67 -6.56
CA LEU A 547 -8.82 -10.99 -6.11
C LEU A 547 -8.63 -11.02 -4.59
N VAL A 548 -7.93 -10.05 -4.02
CA VAL A 548 -7.80 -9.92 -2.55
C VAL A 548 -9.20 -9.83 -1.93
N LYS A 549 -10.05 -8.91 -2.43
CA LYS A 549 -11.40 -8.68 -1.90
C LYS A 549 -12.26 -9.94 -1.85
N SER A 550 -12.24 -10.75 -2.92
CA SER A 550 -13.13 -11.91 -3.05
C SER A 550 -12.63 -13.17 -2.33
N ASN A 551 -11.34 -13.25 -1.97
CA ASN A 551 -10.75 -14.50 -1.47
C ASN A 551 -10.11 -14.37 -0.07
N TYR A 552 -9.56 -13.21 0.26
CA TYR A 552 -8.79 -13.02 1.51
C TYR A 552 -9.70 -12.76 2.72
N PHE A 553 -10.81 -12.06 2.53
CA PHE A 553 -11.70 -11.63 3.63
C PHE A 553 -12.89 -12.57 3.84
N ILE A 554 -12.62 -13.86 4.05
CA ILE A 554 -13.63 -14.89 4.30
C ILE A 554 -13.48 -15.38 5.74
N ASN A 555 -14.58 -15.43 6.48
CA ASN A 555 -14.64 -15.98 7.83
C ASN A 555 -14.74 -17.51 7.79
N GLU A 556 -14.38 -18.18 8.89
CA GLU A 556 -14.50 -19.64 9.03
C GLU A 556 -15.94 -20.15 8.84
N ASP A 557 -16.95 -19.34 9.17
CA ASP A 557 -18.37 -19.65 8.96
C ASP A 557 -18.83 -19.50 7.51
N ASN A 558 -17.89 -19.30 6.58
CA ASN A 558 -18.11 -19.16 5.15
C ASN A 558 -18.98 -17.94 4.79
N THR A 559 -18.77 -16.84 5.52
CA THR A 559 -19.31 -15.50 5.22
C THR A 559 -18.18 -14.52 4.92
N TYR A 560 -18.49 -13.42 4.24
CA TYR A 560 -17.51 -12.35 4.04
C TYR A 560 -17.29 -11.54 5.33
N ASP A 561 -16.02 -11.23 5.62
CA ASP A 561 -15.64 -10.25 6.62
C ASP A 561 -15.88 -8.83 6.07
N THR A 562 -17.15 -8.43 6.10
CA THR A 562 -17.59 -7.13 5.56
C THR A 562 -16.89 -5.94 6.20
N LYS A 563 -16.40 -6.10 7.44
CA LYS A 563 -15.67 -5.06 8.14
C LYS A 563 -14.26 -4.91 7.60
N ALA A 564 -13.53 -6.00 7.44
CA ALA A 564 -12.21 -5.99 6.81
C ALA A 564 -12.29 -5.48 5.37
N ILE A 565 -13.29 -5.93 4.59
CA ILE A 565 -13.54 -5.42 3.22
C ILE A 565 -13.76 -3.90 3.23
N MET A 566 -14.52 -3.36 4.18
CA MET A 566 -14.75 -1.92 4.30
C MET A 566 -13.46 -1.15 4.63
N ILE A 567 -12.59 -1.72 5.47
CA ILE A 567 -11.27 -1.12 5.78
C ILE A 567 -10.39 -1.16 4.53
N TYR A 568 -10.29 -2.31 3.89
CA TYR A 568 -9.49 -2.56 2.69
C TYR A 568 -9.89 -1.70 1.49
N SER A 569 -11.20 -1.55 1.24
CA SER A 569 -11.73 -0.89 0.04
C SER A 569 -11.42 0.62 0.03
N ILE A 570 -11.03 1.13 -1.12
CA ILE A 570 -10.82 2.57 -1.37
C ILE A 570 -11.75 2.99 -2.49
N GLU A 571 -12.81 3.72 -2.14
CA GLU A 571 -13.82 4.18 -3.09
C GLU A 571 -14.48 5.46 -2.59
N ASP A 572 -14.90 6.34 -3.50
CA ASP A 572 -15.73 7.47 -3.13
C ASP A 572 -17.13 6.95 -2.76
N ASP A 573 -17.61 7.33 -1.57
CA ASP A 573 -18.96 7.00 -1.09
C ASP A 573 -19.69 8.28 -0.71
N LEU A 574 -20.44 8.81 -1.68
CA LEU A 574 -21.18 10.05 -1.51
C LEU A 574 -22.28 9.95 -0.42
N THR A 575 -22.76 8.75 -0.10
CA THR A 575 -23.78 8.56 0.94
C THR A 575 -23.21 8.77 2.34
N ARG A 576 -21.94 8.37 2.54
CA ARG A 576 -21.16 8.64 3.76
C ARG A 576 -20.34 9.93 3.68
N GLY A 577 -20.40 10.65 2.55
CA GLY A 577 -19.59 11.84 2.29
C GLY A 577 -18.10 11.56 2.18
N ILE A 578 -17.73 10.32 1.78
CA ILE A 578 -16.35 9.92 1.55
C ILE A 578 -15.94 10.34 0.13
N THR A 579 -14.92 11.18 0.05
CA THR A 579 -14.33 11.66 -1.20
C THR A 579 -12.81 11.73 -1.06
N HIS A 580 -12.10 11.37 -2.11
CA HIS A 580 -10.64 11.34 -2.10
C HIS A 580 -10.01 12.54 -2.79
N LYS A 581 -8.88 13.02 -2.25
CA LYS A 581 -8.12 14.14 -2.80
C LYS A 581 -6.63 13.86 -2.85
N SER A 582 -6.02 14.25 -3.97
CA SER A 582 -4.57 14.27 -4.18
C SER A 582 -3.86 15.36 -3.40
N ILE A 583 -2.60 15.10 -3.02
CA ILE A 583 -1.68 16.13 -2.53
C ILE A 583 -0.96 16.73 -3.74
N GLN A 584 -1.05 18.05 -3.92
CA GLN A 584 -0.33 18.69 -5.03
C GLN A 584 1.18 18.79 -4.75
N GLY A 585 1.98 18.67 -5.82
CA GLY A 585 3.42 18.86 -5.77
C GLY A 585 3.79 20.28 -5.30
N VAL A 586 4.90 20.40 -4.59
CA VAL A 586 5.53 21.68 -4.24
C VAL A 586 7.02 21.63 -4.57
N ASP A 587 7.61 22.78 -4.86
CA ASP A 587 9.06 22.88 -5.02
C ASP A 587 9.81 22.63 -3.69
N GLN A 588 11.13 22.47 -3.79
CA GLN A 588 11.98 22.14 -2.64
C GLN A 588 12.11 23.28 -1.64
N GLU A 589 12.03 24.54 -2.08
CA GLU A 589 12.12 25.70 -1.19
C GLU A 589 10.88 25.75 -0.28
N LEU A 590 9.70 25.64 -0.88
CA LEU A 590 8.44 25.60 -0.16
C LEU A 590 8.36 24.35 0.74
N LEU A 591 8.82 23.18 0.27
CA LEU A 591 8.88 21.97 1.09
C LEU A 591 9.74 22.17 2.34
N SER A 592 10.90 22.83 2.21
CA SER A 592 11.77 23.15 3.34
C SER A 592 11.09 24.10 4.34
N LYS A 593 10.45 25.18 3.84
CA LYS A 593 9.69 26.13 4.67
C LYS A 593 8.53 25.46 5.42
N ILE A 594 7.84 24.53 4.76
CA ILE A 594 6.78 23.73 5.36
C ILE A 594 7.34 22.90 6.52
N GLY A 595 8.41 22.14 6.29
CA GLY A 595 9.03 21.30 7.31
C GLY A 595 9.47 22.09 8.54
N THR A 596 10.19 23.19 8.34
CA THR A 596 10.64 24.06 9.44
C THR A 596 9.46 24.65 10.22
N TYR A 597 8.44 25.16 9.53
CA TYR A 597 7.30 25.78 10.21
C TYR A 597 6.45 24.75 10.96
N TYR A 598 6.21 23.59 10.37
CA TYR A 598 5.46 22.50 11.01
C TYR A 598 6.16 22.03 12.29
N PHE A 599 7.49 21.87 12.25
CA PHE A 599 8.29 21.52 13.44
C PHE A 599 8.10 22.56 14.55
N ASN A 600 8.16 23.86 14.22
CA ASN A 600 7.95 24.93 15.19
C ASN A 600 6.52 25.03 15.75
N VAL A 601 5.52 24.45 15.08
CA VAL A 601 4.14 24.43 15.58
C VAL A 601 3.91 23.23 16.48
N PHE A 602 4.37 22.05 16.07
CA PHE A 602 3.99 20.77 16.69
C PHE A 602 5.08 20.08 17.52
N LYS A 603 6.35 20.47 17.39
CA LYS A 603 7.49 19.76 17.99
C LYS A 603 8.40 20.62 18.88
N SER A 604 8.24 21.95 18.85
CA SER A 604 8.91 22.89 19.79
C SER A 604 7.95 23.32 20.89
#